data_AF-A0A9D5DD58-F1
#
_entry.id   AF-A0A9D5DD58-F1
#
_cell.length_a   1.000
_cell.length_b   1.000
_cell.length_c   1.000
_cell.angle_alpha   90.00
_cell.angle_beta   90.00
_cell.angle_gamma   90.00
#
_symmetry.space_group_name_H-M   'P 1'
#
loop_
_entity.id
_entity.type
_entity.pdbx_description
1 polymer ?
#
loop_
_entity_poly.entity_id
_entity_poly.type
_entity_poly.pdbx_seq_one_letter_code
_entity_poly.pdbx_strand_id
1 'polypeptide(L)'
;MEMDMEEYLKNMRSLRCQMNDIEEEAAKRSVEEQKQMTAIDVMEKDLELVKSETKQLNEEAKEMVRARGQLCCQIVEKQQKIAVLETESSTLSQTLELLQQEKLVLAAKFEENRNYYTKVLEDLEAKLHDQKEWFSSNNHKMSENIQLVEESPVQQMDYTEGNANNRTLPPEAKLDNMGDDTSDSYKDIVFQMEHAKAELEELRAKKSEIELAINESKQLIQQFWNKINTVPLEVKELDMKALEDEHNALLADKAGEAEYLKSLEDQISQLKAISHVVKCPCGEEYKVDLIDD
;
A
#
# COMPACT_ATOMS: atom_id res chain seq x y z
N MET A 1 -39.46 -8.75 113.22
CA MET A 1 -39.12 -9.64 112.09
C MET A 1 -37.60 -9.62 112.01
N GLU A 2 -36.96 -10.41 112.87
CA GLU A 2 -35.50 -10.57 112.85
C GLU A 2 -35.18 -11.36 111.59
N MET A 3 -34.63 -10.67 110.60
CA MET A 3 -34.08 -11.32 109.43
C MET A 3 -32.90 -12.17 109.91
N ASP A 4 -32.99 -13.49 109.72
CA ASP A 4 -31.96 -14.43 110.13
C ASP A 4 -30.62 -14.04 109.48
N MET A 5 -29.58 -13.84 110.30
CA MET A 5 -28.26 -13.39 109.84
C MET A 5 -27.67 -14.36 108.79
N GLU A 6 -28.05 -15.64 108.85
CA GLU A 6 -27.65 -16.67 107.89
C GLU A 6 -28.18 -16.36 106.47
N GLU A 7 -29.43 -15.91 106.35
CA GLU A 7 -30.08 -15.60 105.08
C GLU A 7 -29.49 -14.33 104.45
N TYR A 8 -29.18 -13.32 105.26
CA TYR A 8 -28.45 -12.14 104.80
C TYR A 8 -27.07 -12.52 104.23
N LEU A 9 -26.29 -13.34 104.94
CA LEU A 9 -24.98 -13.79 104.48
C LEU A 9 -25.05 -14.66 103.23
N LYS A 10 -26.12 -15.46 103.07
CA LYS A 10 -26.38 -16.23 101.85
C LYS A 10 -26.66 -15.31 100.66
N ASN A 11 -27.49 -14.28 100.85
CA ASN A 11 -27.80 -13.29 99.82
C ASN A 11 -26.56 -12.50 99.40
N MET A 12 -25.72 -12.08 100.34
CA MET A 12 -24.47 -11.37 100.05
C MET A 12 -23.48 -12.23 99.25
N ARG A 13 -23.38 -13.53 99.56
CA ARG A 13 -22.57 -14.47 98.78
C ARG A 13 -23.12 -14.66 97.36
N SER A 14 -24.44 -14.80 97.23
CA SER A 14 -25.11 -14.91 95.92
C SER A 14 -24.86 -13.68 95.05
N LEU A 15 -25.02 -12.47 95.62
CA LEU A 15 -24.79 -11.22 94.89
C LEU A 15 -23.33 -11.10 94.43
N ARG A 16 -22.37 -11.50 95.27
CA ARG A 16 -20.95 -11.51 94.89
C ARG A 16 -20.67 -12.46 93.73
N CYS A 17 -21.25 -13.67 93.74
CA CYS A 17 -21.12 -14.59 92.61
C CYS A 17 -21.69 -13.98 91.32
N GLN A 18 -22.89 -13.41 91.38
CA GLN A 18 -23.52 -12.76 90.22
C GLN A 18 -22.70 -11.57 89.71
N MET A 19 -22.13 -10.75 90.59
CA MET A 19 -21.23 -9.66 90.19
C MET A 19 -20.00 -10.20 89.46
N ASN A 20 -19.36 -11.24 90.00
CA ASN A 20 -18.20 -11.84 89.35
C ASN A 20 -18.55 -12.43 87.97
N ASP A 21 -19.70 -13.11 87.84
CA ASP A 21 -20.16 -13.66 86.55
C ASP A 21 -20.41 -12.54 85.53
N ILE A 22 -20.99 -11.40 85.97
CA ILE A 22 -21.20 -10.22 85.12
C ILE A 22 -19.87 -9.58 84.71
N GLU A 23 -18.91 -9.46 85.65
CA GLU A 23 -17.58 -8.92 85.38
C GLU A 23 -16.81 -9.79 84.37
N GLU A 24 -16.88 -11.11 84.49
CA GLU A 24 -16.26 -12.06 83.55
C GLU A 24 -16.88 -11.91 82.14
N GLU A 25 -18.21 -11.86 82.04
CA GLU A 25 -18.86 -11.69 80.73
C GLU A 25 -18.66 -10.30 80.14
N ALA A 26 -18.53 -9.26 80.96
CA ALA A 26 -18.15 -7.93 80.49
C ALA A 26 -16.72 -7.93 79.92
N ALA A 27 -15.78 -8.59 80.60
CA ALA A 27 -14.40 -8.73 80.11
C ALA A 27 -14.34 -9.51 78.79
N LYS A 28 -15.07 -10.62 78.68
CA LYS A 28 -15.15 -11.43 77.46
C LYS A 28 -15.75 -10.65 76.30
N ARG A 29 -16.84 -9.91 76.52
CA ARG A 29 -17.44 -9.03 75.49
C ARG A 29 -16.47 -7.95 75.04
N SER A 30 -15.77 -7.30 75.97
CA SER A 30 -14.78 -6.26 75.63
C SER A 30 -13.65 -6.77 74.73
N VAL A 31 -13.15 -7.99 75.00
CA VAL A 31 -12.13 -8.61 74.15
C VAL A 31 -12.67 -8.91 72.75
N GLU A 32 -13.90 -9.44 72.64
CA GLU A 32 -14.53 -9.74 71.36
C GLU A 32 -14.84 -8.46 70.57
N GLU A 33 -15.31 -7.39 71.22
CA GLU A 33 -15.52 -6.08 70.59
C GLU A 33 -14.22 -5.51 70.03
N GLN A 34 -13.12 -5.58 70.79
CA GLN A 34 -11.82 -5.10 70.32
C GLN A 34 -11.31 -5.91 69.12
N LYS A 35 -11.55 -7.22 69.11
CA LYS A 35 -11.22 -8.10 67.99
C LYS A 35 -12.04 -7.75 66.75
N GLN A 36 -13.33 -7.49 66.90
CA GLN A 36 -14.21 -7.06 65.80
C GLN A 36 -13.80 -5.70 65.26
N MET A 37 -13.50 -4.73 66.13
CA MET A 37 -13.03 -3.41 65.74
C MET A 37 -11.76 -3.51 64.90
N THR A 38 -10.78 -4.30 65.36
CA THR A 38 -9.53 -4.50 64.63
C THR A 38 -9.77 -5.17 63.26
N ALA A 39 -10.70 -6.13 63.18
CA ALA A 39 -11.04 -6.77 61.91
C ALA A 39 -11.70 -5.79 60.93
N ILE A 40 -12.60 -4.93 61.43
CA ILE A 40 -13.22 -3.87 60.62
C ILE A 40 -12.16 -2.90 60.09
N ASP A 41 -11.27 -2.41 60.95
CA ASP A 41 -10.19 -1.49 60.55
C ASP A 41 -9.28 -2.07 59.47
N VAL A 42 -9.02 -3.38 59.50
CA VAL A 42 -8.23 -4.06 58.46
C VAL A 42 -9.01 -4.13 57.16
N MET A 43 -10.28 -4.57 57.20
CA MET A 43 -11.12 -4.66 56.00
C MET A 43 -11.35 -3.29 55.35
N GLU A 44 -11.49 -2.21 56.13
CA GLU A 44 -11.64 -0.85 55.60
C GLU A 44 -10.39 -0.41 54.82
N LYS A 45 -9.19 -0.74 55.30
CA LYS A 45 -7.93 -0.45 54.60
C LYS A 45 -7.82 -1.26 53.30
N ASP A 46 -8.17 -2.54 53.35
CA ASP A 46 -8.17 -3.41 52.17
C ASP A 46 -9.17 -2.91 51.11
N LEU A 47 -10.36 -2.46 51.54
CA LEU A 47 -11.35 -1.86 50.64
C LEU A 47 -10.84 -0.59 49.95
N GLU A 48 -10.16 0.30 50.69
CA GLU A 48 -9.60 1.51 50.08
C GLU A 48 -8.44 1.18 49.12
N LEU A 49 -7.63 0.16 49.42
CA LEU A 49 -6.61 -0.36 48.50
C LEU A 49 -7.24 -0.87 47.21
N VAL A 50 -8.21 -1.78 47.30
CA VAL A 50 -8.93 -2.34 46.13
C VAL A 50 -9.58 -1.24 45.31
N LYS A 51 -10.15 -0.23 45.96
CA LYS A 51 -10.76 0.92 45.27
C LYS A 51 -9.73 1.76 44.52
N SER A 52 -8.53 1.95 45.08
CA SER A 52 -7.45 2.66 44.42
C SER A 52 -6.89 1.88 43.22
N GLU A 53 -6.66 0.58 43.37
CA GLU A 53 -6.23 -0.31 42.28
C GLU A 53 -7.27 -0.38 41.16
N THR A 54 -8.56 -0.49 41.51
CA THR A 54 -9.65 -0.51 40.53
C THR A 54 -9.69 0.78 39.70
N LYS A 55 -9.46 1.95 40.32
CA LYS A 55 -9.39 3.23 39.60
C LYS A 55 -8.19 3.27 38.65
N GLN A 56 -7.04 2.79 39.10
CA GLN A 56 -5.84 2.71 38.27
C GLN A 56 -6.06 1.82 37.05
N LEU A 57 -6.56 0.60 37.27
CA LEU A 57 -6.86 -0.36 36.20
C LEU A 57 -7.86 0.19 35.17
N ASN A 58 -8.87 0.94 35.62
CA ASN A 58 -9.83 1.57 34.72
C ASN A 58 -9.16 2.64 33.83
N GLU A 59 -8.20 3.41 34.36
CA GLU A 59 -7.49 4.39 33.55
C GLU A 59 -6.52 3.73 32.56
N GLU A 60 -5.79 2.71 33.00
CA GLU A 60 -4.94 1.89 32.12
C GLU A 60 -5.75 1.24 30.99
N ALA A 61 -6.95 0.73 31.28
CA ALA A 61 -7.86 0.18 30.28
C ALA A 61 -8.29 1.22 29.24
N LYS A 62 -8.60 2.46 29.65
CA LYS A 62 -8.93 3.55 28.70
C LYS A 62 -7.76 3.93 27.83
N GLU A 63 -6.55 4.01 28.38
CA GLU A 63 -5.34 4.28 27.62
C GLU A 63 -5.08 3.18 26.60
N MET A 64 -5.22 1.92 27.00
CA MET A 64 -5.10 0.76 26.11
C MET A 64 -6.12 0.81 24.96
N VAL A 65 -7.39 1.12 25.25
CA VAL A 65 -8.42 1.26 24.21
C VAL A 65 -8.07 2.39 23.22
N ARG A 66 -7.54 3.52 23.71
CA ARG A 66 -7.10 4.63 22.87
C ARG A 66 -5.93 4.23 21.96
N ALA A 67 -4.91 3.57 22.52
CA ALA A 67 -3.77 3.08 21.76
C ALA A 67 -4.19 2.05 20.70
N ARG A 68 -5.11 1.13 21.06
CA ARG A 68 -5.69 0.17 20.11
C ARG A 68 -6.40 0.89 18.96
N GLY A 69 -7.20 1.92 19.25
CA GLY A 69 -7.85 2.74 18.23
C GLY A 69 -6.87 3.37 17.24
N GLN A 70 -5.77 3.93 17.74
CA GLN A 70 -4.72 4.52 16.91
C GLN A 70 -4.02 3.48 16.02
N LEU A 71 -3.72 2.29 16.56
CA LEU A 71 -3.15 1.19 15.79
C LEU A 71 -4.10 0.72 14.68
N CYS A 72 -5.40 0.60 14.97
CA CYS A 72 -6.39 0.24 13.96
C CYS A 72 -6.43 1.25 12.81
N CYS A 73 -6.38 2.56 13.09
CA CYS A 73 -6.30 3.59 12.05
C CYS A 73 -5.06 3.39 11.16
N GLN A 74 -3.89 3.20 11.78
CA GLN A 74 -2.64 2.97 11.02
C GLN A 74 -2.71 1.70 10.17
N ILE A 75 -3.29 0.61 10.68
CA ILE A 75 -3.44 -0.64 9.92
C ILE A 75 -4.28 -0.41 8.67
N VAL A 76 -5.43 0.27 8.81
CA VAL A 76 -6.33 0.56 7.68
C VAL A 76 -5.64 1.43 6.64
N GLU A 77 -4.91 2.48 7.06
CA GLU A 77 -4.14 3.32 6.15
C GLU A 77 -3.08 2.53 5.37
N LYS A 78 -2.38 1.59 6.03
CA LYS A 78 -1.39 0.72 5.38
C LYS A 78 -2.05 -0.24 4.40
N GLN A 79 -3.17 -0.85 4.77
CA GLN A 79 -3.93 -1.75 3.89
C GLN A 79 -4.42 -1.02 2.64
N GLN A 80 -4.92 0.22 2.79
CA GLN A 80 -5.33 1.03 1.66
C GLN A 80 -4.15 1.33 0.73
N LYS A 81 -2.98 1.68 1.28
CA LYS A 81 -1.77 1.92 0.48
C LYS A 81 -1.29 0.67 -0.26
N ILE A 82 -1.38 -0.50 0.38
CA ILE A 82 -1.06 -1.79 -0.26
C ILE A 82 -2.00 -2.04 -1.43
N ALA A 83 -3.32 -1.88 -1.23
CA ALA A 83 -4.30 -2.08 -2.30
C ALA A 83 -4.04 -1.16 -3.51
N VAL A 84 -3.69 0.11 -3.28
CA VAL A 84 -3.32 1.04 -4.36
C VAL A 84 -2.09 0.52 -5.13
N LEU A 85 -1.02 0.15 -4.42
CA LEU A 85 0.20 -0.37 -5.04
C LEU A 85 -0.03 -1.67 -5.82
N GLU A 86 -0.91 -2.55 -5.35
CA GLU A 86 -1.28 -3.77 -6.06
C GLU A 86 -1.98 -3.46 -7.39
N THR A 87 -2.89 -2.48 -7.40
CA THR A 87 -3.56 -2.05 -8.63
C THR A 87 -2.59 -1.38 -9.62
N GLU A 88 -1.67 -0.56 -9.12
CA GLU A 88 -0.62 0.05 -9.95
C GLU A 88 0.32 -1.00 -10.53
N SER A 89 0.73 -1.99 -9.73
CA SER A 89 1.57 -3.11 -10.17
C SER A 89 0.90 -3.94 -11.27
N SER A 90 -0.39 -4.26 -11.10
CA SER A 90 -1.17 -4.97 -12.13
C SER A 90 -1.26 -4.14 -13.43
N THR A 91 -1.51 -2.84 -13.32
CA THR A 91 -1.59 -1.94 -14.47
C THR A 91 -0.25 -1.84 -15.21
N LEU A 92 0.85 -1.73 -14.46
CA LEU A 92 2.19 -1.69 -15.02
C LEU A 92 2.54 -3.01 -15.72
N SER A 93 2.17 -4.15 -15.13
CA SER A 93 2.38 -5.47 -15.74
C SER A 93 1.64 -5.59 -17.07
N GLN A 94 0.37 -5.17 -17.14
CA GLN A 94 -0.41 -5.17 -18.38
C GLN A 94 0.21 -4.26 -19.44
N THR A 95 0.66 -3.07 -19.04
CA THR A 95 1.31 -2.12 -19.96
C THR A 95 2.62 -2.70 -20.53
N LEU A 96 3.40 -3.39 -19.70
CA LEU A 96 4.62 -4.06 -20.13
C LEU A 96 4.34 -5.17 -21.14
N GLU A 97 3.29 -5.96 -20.91
CA GLU A 97 2.86 -7.02 -21.83
C GLU A 97 2.48 -6.45 -23.20
N LEU A 98 1.71 -5.36 -23.22
CA LEU A 98 1.34 -4.67 -24.47
C LEU A 98 2.57 -4.13 -25.21
N LEU A 99 3.51 -3.49 -24.52
CA LEU A 99 4.76 -3.01 -25.14
C LEU A 99 5.61 -4.16 -25.71
N GLN A 100 5.64 -5.31 -25.03
CA GLN A 100 6.31 -6.49 -25.54
C GLN A 100 5.64 -7.01 -26.82
N GLN A 101 4.31 -7.04 -26.87
CA GLN A 101 3.56 -7.41 -28.06
C GLN A 101 3.82 -6.45 -29.23
N GLU A 102 3.76 -5.13 -28.99
CA GLU A 102 4.06 -4.11 -30.01
C GLU A 102 5.48 -4.27 -30.56
N LYS A 103 6.47 -4.49 -29.68
CA LYS A 103 7.86 -4.75 -30.09
C LYS A 103 7.96 -5.95 -31.03
N LEU A 104 7.27 -7.05 -30.74
CA LEU A 104 7.27 -8.24 -31.60
C LEU A 104 6.62 -7.96 -32.96
N VAL A 105 5.51 -7.22 -32.97
CA VAL A 105 4.83 -6.81 -34.21
C VAL A 105 5.73 -5.90 -35.07
N LEU A 106 6.37 -4.90 -34.47
CA LEU A 106 7.31 -4.03 -35.19
C LEU A 106 8.52 -4.81 -35.72
N ALA A 107 9.07 -5.73 -34.93
CA ALA A 107 10.20 -6.56 -35.37
C ALA A 107 9.83 -7.40 -36.60
N ALA A 108 8.66 -8.03 -36.61
CA ALA A 108 8.15 -8.76 -37.77
C ALA A 108 7.99 -7.87 -39.01
N LYS A 109 7.45 -6.65 -38.84
CA LYS A 109 7.28 -5.67 -39.92
C LYS A 109 8.63 -5.19 -40.49
N PHE A 110 9.64 -4.99 -39.64
CA PHE A 110 10.99 -4.64 -40.11
C PHE A 110 11.63 -5.78 -40.88
N GLU A 111 11.44 -7.03 -40.44
CA GLU A 111 11.94 -8.21 -41.15
C GLU A 111 11.27 -8.37 -42.53
N GLU A 112 9.95 -8.16 -42.60
CA GLU A 112 9.21 -8.14 -43.87
C GLU A 112 9.75 -7.07 -44.82
N ASN A 113 9.92 -5.84 -44.34
CA ASN A 113 10.50 -4.75 -45.13
C ASN A 113 11.93 -5.07 -45.60
N ARG A 114 12.77 -5.65 -44.73
CA ARG A 114 14.13 -6.06 -45.10
C ARG A 114 14.11 -7.09 -46.24
N ASN A 115 13.23 -8.08 -46.15
CA ASN A 115 13.09 -9.11 -47.18
C ASN A 115 12.58 -8.51 -48.51
N TYR A 116 11.64 -7.56 -48.44
CA TYR A 116 11.16 -6.84 -49.63
C TYR A 116 12.31 -6.10 -50.33
N TYR A 117 13.10 -5.30 -49.60
CA TYR A 117 14.22 -4.57 -50.20
C TYR A 117 15.33 -5.47 -50.72
N THR A 118 15.59 -6.59 -50.04
CA THR A 118 16.54 -7.60 -50.51
C THR A 118 16.11 -8.13 -51.88
N LYS A 119 14.83 -8.49 -52.03
CA LYS A 119 14.27 -8.95 -53.31
C LYS A 119 14.34 -7.89 -54.41
N VAL A 120 14.05 -6.63 -54.10
CA VAL A 120 14.18 -5.51 -55.05
C VAL A 120 15.63 -5.36 -55.53
N LEU A 121 16.59 -5.53 -54.63
CA LEU A 121 18.01 -5.44 -54.94
C LEU A 121 18.46 -6.60 -55.83
N GLU A 122 18.06 -7.83 -55.51
CA GLU A 122 18.27 -9.02 -56.35
C GLU A 122 17.69 -8.84 -57.77
N ASP A 123 16.46 -8.33 -57.89
CA ASP A 123 15.81 -8.05 -59.18
C ASP A 123 16.57 -7.00 -60.01
N LEU A 124 17.12 -5.96 -59.35
CA LEU A 124 17.93 -4.93 -60.00
C LEU A 124 19.27 -5.48 -60.48
N GLU A 125 19.94 -6.29 -59.65
CA GLU A 125 21.19 -6.96 -59.99
C GLU A 125 21.00 -7.90 -61.19
N ALA A 126 19.93 -8.69 -61.20
CA ALA A 126 19.58 -9.56 -62.34
C ALA A 126 19.39 -8.76 -63.63
N LYS A 127 18.59 -7.68 -63.61
CA LYS A 127 18.39 -6.80 -64.78
C LYS A 127 19.70 -6.18 -65.30
N LEU A 128 20.59 -5.80 -64.40
CA LEU A 128 21.89 -5.23 -64.75
C LEU A 128 22.79 -6.29 -65.38
N HIS A 129 22.78 -7.51 -64.83
CA HIS A 129 23.49 -8.65 -65.41
C HIS A 129 22.99 -8.97 -66.81
N ASP A 130 21.66 -9.05 -67.01
CA ASP A 130 21.04 -9.27 -68.32
C ASP A 130 21.44 -8.18 -69.33
N GLN A 131 21.44 -6.91 -68.93
CA GLN A 131 21.92 -5.82 -69.78
C GLN A 131 23.39 -6.02 -70.15
N LYS A 132 24.24 -6.37 -69.19
CA LYS A 132 25.67 -6.61 -69.42
C LYS A 132 25.92 -7.77 -70.39
N GLU A 133 25.20 -8.89 -70.25
CA GLU A 133 25.27 -10.02 -71.18
C GLU A 133 24.78 -9.64 -72.58
N TRP A 134 23.69 -8.87 -72.66
CA TRP A 134 23.17 -8.35 -73.93
C TRP A 134 24.21 -7.48 -74.65
N PHE A 135 24.84 -6.53 -73.95
CA PHE A 135 25.92 -5.70 -74.52
C PHE A 135 27.13 -6.54 -74.97
N SER A 136 27.52 -7.53 -74.16
CA SER A 136 28.65 -8.43 -74.48
C SER A 136 28.37 -9.26 -75.73
N SER A 137 27.15 -9.80 -75.85
CA SER A 137 26.68 -10.55 -77.02
C SER A 137 26.56 -9.70 -78.27
N ASN A 138 26.12 -8.44 -78.12
CA ASN A 138 25.99 -7.50 -79.23
C ASN A 138 27.37 -7.04 -79.75
N ASN A 139 28.34 -6.81 -78.86
CA ASN A 139 29.71 -6.50 -79.23
C ASN A 139 30.41 -7.66 -79.96
N HIS A 140 30.15 -8.91 -79.59
CA HIS A 140 30.66 -10.06 -80.35
C HIS A 140 30.05 -10.16 -81.76
N LYS A 141 28.76 -9.85 -81.94
CA LYS A 141 28.12 -9.77 -83.28
C LYS A 141 28.64 -8.61 -84.13
N MET A 142 29.01 -7.49 -83.51
CA MET A 142 29.64 -6.36 -84.20
C MET A 142 31.09 -6.67 -84.58
N SER A 143 31.81 -7.41 -83.73
CA SER A 143 33.21 -7.81 -83.97
C SER A 143 33.35 -8.93 -85.03
N GLU A 144 32.33 -9.75 -85.27
CA GLU A 144 32.30 -10.70 -86.40
C GLU A 144 32.07 -10.01 -87.77
N ASN A 145 31.60 -8.75 -87.78
CA ASN A 145 31.35 -7.98 -89.00
C ASN A 145 32.40 -6.90 -89.29
N ILE A 146 33.48 -6.81 -88.51
CA ILE A 146 34.57 -5.85 -88.71
C ILE A 146 35.88 -6.63 -88.86
N GLN A 147 35.98 -7.37 -89.96
CA GLN A 147 37.26 -7.67 -90.59
C GLN A 147 37.22 -7.07 -92.00
N LEU A 148 37.45 -5.76 -92.11
CA LEU A 148 38.35 -5.17 -93.10
C LEU A 148 38.41 -3.65 -92.95
N VAL A 149 39.62 -3.15 -93.23
CA VAL A 149 40.02 -1.78 -93.57
C VAL A 149 40.61 -0.94 -92.43
N GLU A 150 41.94 -0.96 -92.46
CA GLU A 150 42.91 0.00 -91.94
C GLU A 150 42.76 1.44 -92.50
N GLU A 151 43.23 2.37 -91.67
CA GLU A 151 43.90 3.66 -92.00
C GLU A 151 43.12 4.92 -92.45
N SER A 152 42.93 5.84 -91.47
CA SER A 152 43.47 7.23 -91.42
C SER A 152 42.90 8.35 -92.35
N PRO A 153 43.18 9.66 -92.12
CA PRO A 153 42.54 10.58 -91.17
C PRO A 153 42.03 11.89 -91.87
N VAL A 154 41.87 12.99 -91.11
CA VAL A 154 41.64 14.41 -91.53
C VAL A 154 40.13 14.79 -91.60
N GLN A 155 39.61 15.87 -91.00
CA GLN A 155 39.95 17.29 -91.17
C GLN A 155 39.29 18.18 -90.11
N GLN A 156 40.07 19.15 -89.61
CA GLN A 156 39.64 20.30 -88.81
C GLN A 156 39.07 21.38 -89.74
N MET A 157 37.95 22.02 -89.39
CA MET A 157 37.68 23.41 -89.77
C MET A 157 36.74 24.10 -88.78
N ASP A 158 37.25 25.23 -88.30
CA ASP A 158 36.65 26.32 -87.54
C ASP A 158 35.64 27.10 -88.40
N TYR A 159 34.57 27.66 -87.81
CA TYR A 159 34.04 29.01 -88.10
C TYR A 159 33.07 29.45 -86.99
N THR A 160 33.26 30.71 -86.59
CA THR A 160 32.60 31.47 -85.52
C THR A 160 31.23 32.07 -85.88
N GLU A 161 30.52 32.42 -84.78
CA GLU A 161 29.73 33.66 -84.56
C GLU A 161 28.19 33.54 -84.55
N GLY A 162 27.56 34.04 -83.46
CA GLY A 162 26.10 34.12 -83.32
C GLY A 162 25.60 34.51 -81.92
N ASN A 163 25.84 35.76 -81.51
CA ASN A 163 25.37 36.43 -80.30
C ASN A 163 23.82 36.49 -80.21
N ALA A 164 23.23 36.06 -79.09
CA ALA A 164 21.79 36.11 -78.85
C ALA A 164 21.45 36.95 -77.60
N ASN A 165 21.08 38.22 -77.82
CA ASN A 165 20.40 39.07 -76.85
C ASN A 165 19.04 39.54 -77.41
N ASN A 166 18.06 39.58 -76.51
CA ASN A 166 16.78 40.30 -76.53
C ASN A 166 15.58 39.71 -77.31
N ARG A 167 14.55 39.29 -76.55
CA ARG A 167 13.16 39.78 -76.65
C ARG A 167 12.33 39.21 -75.50
N THR A 168 11.97 40.01 -74.50
CA THR A 168 10.69 40.76 -74.38
C THR A 168 9.47 39.87 -74.13
N LEU A 169 8.95 39.95 -72.90
CA LEU A 169 7.64 39.50 -72.42
C LEU A 169 6.49 39.91 -73.35
N PRO A 170 5.43 39.10 -73.47
CA PRO A 170 4.07 39.60 -73.14
C PRO A 170 3.13 38.48 -72.62
N PRO A 171 1.82 38.71 -72.41
CA PRO A 171 1.24 39.32 -71.22
C PRO A 171 0.17 38.43 -70.55
N GLU A 172 -0.21 38.85 -69.35
CA GLU A 172 -1.35 38.41 -68.53
C GLU A 172 -2.51 37.75 -69.30
N ALA A 173 -2.87 36.53 -68.87
CA ALA A 173 -4.16 35.94 -69.17
C ALA A 173 -4.73 35.22 -67.94
N LYS A 174 -5.74 35.88 -67.36
CA LYS A 174 -6.91 35.34 -66.66
C LYS A 174 -6.70 34.87 -65.21
N LEU A 175 -6.97 35.82 -64.30
CA LEU A 175 -7.84 35.55 -63.16
C LEU A 175 -9.14 34.93 -63.68
N ASP A 176 -9.41 33.69 -63.32
CA ASP A 176 -10.73 33.25 -62.91
C ASP A 176 -10.56 31.95 -62.10
N ASN A 177 -11.20 31.93 -60.93
CA ASN A 177 -11.35 30.84 -59.97
C ASN A 177 -10.21 30.61 -58.95
N MET A 178 -10.22 31.42 -57.89
CA MET A 178 -9.93 30.93 -56.52
C MET A 178 -10.72 31.76 -55.52
N GLY A 179 -12.03 31.49 -55.47
CA GLY A 179 -12.84 31.81 -54.30
C GLY A 179 -12.76 30.65 -53.32
N ASP A 180 -12.54 30.98 -52.05
CA ASP A 180 -12.91 30.24 -50.83
C ASP A 180 -11.87 29.37 -50.09
N ASP A 181 -10.73 28.96 -50.68
CA ASP A 181 -9.91 27.89 -50.05
C ASP A 181 -8.79 28.36 -49.07
N THR A 182 -8.53 29.67 -48.97
CA THR A 182 -7.45 30.19 -48.08
C THR A 182 -7.91 30.48 -46.65
N SER A 183 -9.22 30.61 -46.42
CA SER A 183 -9.80 30.83 -45.08
C SER A 183 -9.75 29.57 -44.22
N ASP A 184 -10.06 28.41 -44.82
CA ASP A 184 -10.19 27.16 -44.07
C ASP A 184 -8.83 26.52 -43.77
N SER A 185 -7.85 26.65 -44.67
CA SER A 185 -6.46 26.23 -44.40
C SER A 185 -5.83 27.00 -43.23
N TYR A 186 -6.09 28.31 -43.13
CA TYR A 186 -5.53 29.13 -42.03
C TYR A 186 -6.19 28.78 -40.68
N LYS A 187 -7.50 28.48 -40.68
CA LYS A 187 -8.22 28.04 -39.46
C LYS A 187 -7.74 26.68 -38.97
N ASP A 188 -7.46 25.74 -39.87
CA ASP A 188 -6.94 24.41 -39.51
C ASP A 188 -5.57 24.50 -38.82
N ILE A 189 -4.66 25.32 -39.35
CA ILE A 189 -3.34 25.54 -38.74
C ILE A 189 -3.45 26.20 -37.37
N VAL A 190 -4.35 27.18 -37.20
CA VAL A 190 -4.59 27.83 -35.91
C VAL A 190 -5.14 26.82 -34.90
N PHE A 191 -6.09 25.96 -35.31
CA PHE A 191 -6.63 24.91 -34.46
C PHE A 191 -5.56 23.89 -34.04
N GLN A 192 -4.71 23.44 -34.97
CA GLN A 192 -3.59 22.54 -34.66
C GLN A 192 -2.57 23.19 -33.70
N MET A 193 -2.31 24.49 -33.87
CA MET A 193 -1.41 25.24 -32.99
C MET A 193 -1.99 25.40 -31.58
N GLU A 194 -3.29 25.66 -31.45
CA GLU A 194 -3.99 25.71 -30.16
C GLU A 194 -4.03 24.34 -29.48
N HIS A 195 -4.28 23.27 -30.24
CA HIS A 195 -4.21 21.89 -29.75
C HIS A 195 -2.80 21.54 -29.23
N ALA A 196 -1.76 21.79 -30.03
CA ALA A 196 -0.38 21.54 -29.63
C ALA A 196 0.02 22.36 -28.40
N LYS A 197 -0.49 23.59 -28.26
CA LYS A 197 -0.27 24.42 -27.08
C LYS A 197 -0.93 23.82 -25.83
N ALA A 198 -2.15 23.29 -25.97
CA ALA A 198 -2.86 22.62 -24.88
C ALA A 198 -2.12 21.34 -24.42
N GLU A 199 -1.67 20.51 -25.36
CA GLU A 199 -0.85 19.32 -25.05
C GLU A 199 0.45 19.67 -24.33
N LEU A 200 1.08 20.78 -24.69
CA LEU A 200 2.33 21.24 -24.07
C LEU A 200 2.10 21.69 -22.61
N GLU A 201 0.99 22.38 -22.34
CA GLU A 201 0.61 22.73 -20.96
C GLU A 201 0.25 21.48 -20.13
N GLU A 202 -0.43 20.49 -20.72
CA GLU A 202 -0.72 19.22 -20.06
C GLU A 202 0.58 18.46 -19.71
N LEU A 203 1.54 18.41 -20.65
CA LEU A 203 2.85 17.82 -20.41
C LEU A 203 3.62 18.55 -19.31
N ARG A 204 3.52 19.88 -19.25
CA ARG A 204 4.14 20.68 -18.19
C ARG A 204 3.52 20.40 -16.82
N ALA A 205 2.21 20.22 -16.76
CA ALA A 205 1.51 19.82 -15.54
C ALA A 205 1.96 18.43 -15.07
N LYS A 206 1.95 17.43 -15.96
CA LYS A 206 2.42 16.07 -15.66
C LYS A 206 3.88 16.02 -15.21
N LYS A 207 4.75 16.82 -15.83
CA LYS A 207 6.16 16.95 -15.40
C LYS A 207 6.26 17.43 -13.95
N SER A 208 5.47 18.45 -13.58
CA SER A 208 5.48 19.03 -12.24
C SER A 208 5.00 18.01 -11.19
N GLU A 209 3.99 17.20 -11.54
CA GLU A 209 3.47 16.10 -10.71
C GLU A 209 4.52 15.00 -10.48
N ILE A 210 5.26 14.62 -11.54
CA ILE A 210 6.37 13.65 -11.42
C ILE A 210 7.49 14.20 -10.53
N GLU A 211 7.86 15.48 -10.67
CA GLU A 211 8.87 16.11 -9.83
C GLU A 211 8.46 16.12 -8.34
N LEU A 212 7.18 16.33 -8.04
CA LEU A 212 6.64 16.22 -6.70
C LEU A 212 6.76 14.78 -6.16
N ALA A 213 6.31 13.78 -6.92
CA ALA A 213 6.37 12.37 -6.54
C ALA A 213 7.82 11.87 -6.31
N ILE A 214 8.79 12.36 -7.11
CA ILE A 214 10.22 12.07 -6.91
C ILE A 214 10.70 12.60 -5.56
N ASN A 215 10.30 13.81 -5.18
CA ASN A 215 10.70 14.40 -3.91
C ASN A 215 10.06 13.69 -2.70
N GLU A 216 8.79 13.28 -2.81
CA GLU A 216 8.12 12.46 -1.80
C GLU A 216 8.81 11.10 -1.63
N SER A 217 9.16 10.45 -2.74
CA SER A 217 9.90 9.18 -2.71
C SER A 217 11.26 9.32 -2.03
N LYS A 218 12.01 10.40 -2.32
CA LYS A 218 13.27 10.70 -1.63
C LYS A 218 13.09 10.86 -0.12
N GLN A 219 12.05 11.57 0.32
CA GLN A 219 11.74 11.71 1.75
C GLN A 219 11.42 10.35 2.38
N LEU A 220 10.61 9.51 1.73
CA LEU A 220 10.27 8.18 2.24
C LEU A 220 11.50 7.28 2.36
N ILE A 221 12.40 7.28 1.36
CA ILE A 221 13.65 6.53 1.40
C ILE A 221 14.51 6.99 2.59
N GLN A 222 14.61 8.30 2.81
CA GLN A 222 15.39 8.84 3.92
C GLN A 222 14.79 8.47 5.29
N GLN A 223 13.46 8.54 5.42
CA GLN A 223 12.77 8.07 6.64
C GLN A 223 12.99 6.59 6.89
N PHE A 224 12.96 5.76 5.84
CA PHE A 224 13.21 4.33 5.93
C PHE A 224 14.65 4.02 6.38
N TRP A 225 15.63 4.71 5.81
CA TRP A 225 17.03 4.59 6.21
C TRP A 225 17.25 4.97 7.68
N ASN A 226 16.63 6.05 8.15
CA ASN A 226 16.70 6.44 9.56
C ASN A 226 16.15 5.34 10.48
N LYS A 227 15.04 4.70 10.10
CA LYS A 227 14.46 3.58 10.85
C LYS A 227 15.35 2.35 10.87
N ILE A 228 15.94 1.97 9.74
CA ILE A 228 16.92 0.86 9.69
C ILE A 228 18.09 1.16 10.63
N ASN A 229 18.56 2.40 10.67
CA ASN A 229 19.66 2.78 11.55
C ASN A 229 19.28 2.71 13.04
N THR A 230 18.00 2.85 13.40
CA THR A 230 17.51 2.68 14.78
C THR A 230 17.34 1.22 15.21
N VAL A 231 17.38 0.26 14.28
CA VAL A 231 17.30 -1.17 14.64
C VAL A 231 18.58 -1.58 15.38
N PRO A 232 18.46 -2.19 16.58
CA PRO A 232 19.60 -2.62 17.39
C PRO A 232 20.56 -3.52 16.62
N LEU A 233 21.86 -3.42 16.93
CA LEU A 233 22.90 -4.16 16.21
C LEU A 233 22.74 -5.67 16.39
N GLU A 234 22.25 -6.07 17.57
CA GLU A 234 21.96 -7.44 17.97
C GLU A 234 20.92 -8.09 17.04
N VAL A 235 19.94 -7.31 16.56
CA VAL A 235 18.93 -7.78 15.61
C VAL A 235 19.49 -7.86 14.18
N LYS A 236 20.48 -7.02 13.85
CA LYS A 236 21.16 -7.02 12.54
C LYS A 236 22.18 -8.16 12.41
N GLU A 237 22.72 -8.63 13.54
CA GLU A 237 23.71 -9.70 13.61
C GLU A 237 23.08 -11.10 13.75
N LEU A 238 21.77 -11.19 14.05
CA LEU A 238 21.04 -12.44 14.06
C LEU A 238 20.95 -13.04 12.65
N ASP A 239 21.18 -14.36 12.57
CA ASP A 239 21.01 -15.11 11.32
C ASP A 239 19.56 -15.00 10.83
N MET A 240 19.37 -14.83 9.52
CA MET A 240 18.05 -14.64 8.91
C MET A 240 17.10 -15.80 9.26
N LYS A 241 17.64 -17.01 9.38
CA LYS A 241 16.90 -18.19 9.79
C LYS A 241 16.45 -18.13 11.25
N ALA A 242 17.30 -17.64 12.15
CA ALA A 242 16.94 -17.46 13.56
C ALA A 242 15.84 -16.41 13.73
N LEU A 243 15.87 -15.35 12.92
CA LEU A 243 14.82 -14.33 12.92
C LEU A 243 13.48 -14.86 12.37
N GLU A 244 13.53 -15.70 11.33
CA GLU A 244 12.35 -16.37 10.77
C GLU A 244 11.74 -17.37 11.75
N ASP A 245 12.58 -18.13 12.48
CA ASP A 245 12.14 -19.06 13.52
C ASP A 245 11.47 -18.33 14.70
N GLU A 246 12.04 -17.23 15.18
CA GLU A 246 11.44 -16.37 16.23
C GLU A 246 10.12 -15.74 15.77
N HIS A 247 10.05 -15.25 14.53
CA HIS A 247 8.81 -14.71 13.97
C HIS A 247 7.70 -15.78 13.93
N ASN A 248 8.05 -17.01 13.55
CA ASN A 248 7.11 -18.13 13.54
C ASN A 248 6.68 -18.54 14.96
N ALA A 249 7.59 -18.49 15.95
CA ALA A 249 7.27 -18.73 17.36
C ALA A 249 6.27 -17.69 17.88
N LEU A 250 6.49 -16.40 17.61
CA LEU A 250 5.57 -15.33 17.99
C LEU A 250 4.19 -15.46 17.33
N LEU A 251 4.12 -15.94 16.08
CA LEU A 251 2.85 -16.23 15.43
C LEU A 251 2.10 -17.37 16.11
N ALA A 252 2.83 -18.41 16.56
CA ALA A 252 2.25 -19.53 17.30
C ALA A 252 1.73 -19.09 18.68
N ASP A 253 2.51 -18.30 19.42
CA ASP A 253 2.10 -17.74 20.71
C ASP A 253 0.83 -16.89 20.56
N LYS A 254 0.79 -16.01 19.56
CA LYS A 254 -0.39 -15.21 19.26
C LYS A 254 -1.64 -16.07 18.98
N ALA A 255 -1.48 -17.19 18.28
CA ALA A 255 -2.59 -18.11 18.04
C ALA A 255 -3.06 -18.77 19.35
N GLY A 256 -2.13 -19.22 20.19
CA GLY A 256 -2.42 -19.79 21.50
C GLY A 256 -3.13 -18.80 22.44
N GLU A 257 -2.69 -17.54 22.48
CA GLU A 257 -3.34 -16.48 23.26
C GLU A 257 -4.78 -16.22 22.79
N ALA A 258 -5.01 -16.22 21.46
CA ALA A 258 -6.34 -16.04 20.90
C ALA A 258 -7.29 -17.22 21.26
N GLU A 259 -6.78 -18.45 21.25
CA GLU A 259 -7.53 -19.63 21.69
C GLU A 259 -7.85 -19.58 23.18
N TYR A 260 -6.90 -19.15 24.01
CA TYR A 260 -7.10 -18.98 25.45
C TYR A 260 -8.16 -17.91 25.76
N LEU A 261 -8.09 -16.75 25.09
CA LEU A 261 -9.09 -15.70 25.21
C LEU A 261 -10.49 -16.19 24.83
N LYS A 262 -10.59 -16.97 23.75
CA LYS A 262 -11.85 -17.56 23.32
C LYS A 262 -12.40 -18.55 24.36
N SER A 263 -11.54 -19.39 24.94
CA SER A 263 -11.92 -20.28 26.03
C SER A 263 -12.44 -19.52 27.26
N LEU A 264 -11.85 -18.37 27.58
CA LEU A 264 -12.31 -17.50 28.67
C LEU A 264 -13.69 -16.90 28.38
N GLU A 265 -13.91 -16.41 27.16
CA GLU A 265 -15.22 -15.91 26.72
C GLU A 265 -16.30 -17.01 26.78
N ASP A 266 -15.97 -18.23 26.39
CA ASP A 266 -16.87 -19.38 26.48
C ASP A 266 -17.20 -19.72 27.94
N GLN A 267 -16.22 -19.69 28.84
CA GLN A 267 -16.43 -19.91 30.28
C GLN A 267 -17.30 -18.82 30.92
N ILE A 268 -17.05 -17.56 30.57
CA ILE A 268 -17.87 -16.43 31.01
C ILE A 268 -19.31 -16.61 30.52
N SER A 269 -19.50 -17.02 29.26
CA SER A 269 -20.82 -17.28 28.70
C SER A 269 -21.55 -18.42 29.42
N GLN A 270 -20.84 -19.47 29.81
CA GLN A 270 -21.40 -20.56 30.63
C GLN A 270 -21.81 -20.07 32.02
N LEU A 271 -20.99 -19.24 32.67
CA LEU A 271 -21.32 -18.65 33.97
C LEU A 271 -22.55 -17.73 33.90
N LYS A 272 -22.66 -16.91 32.85
CA LYS A 272 -23.86 -16.09 32.59
C LYS A 272 -25.13 -16.92 32.37
N ALA A 273 -25.01 -18.13 31.86
CA ALA A 273 -26.15 -19.04 31.66
C ALA A 273 -26.62 -19.72 32.97
N ILE A 274 -25.83 -19.68 34.05
CA ILE A 274 -26.21 -20.22 35.35
C ILE A 274 -27.12 -19.21 36.05
N SER A 275 -28.42 -19.46 35.97
CA SER A 275 -29.44 -18.75 36.73
C SER A 275 -29.93 -19.63 37.89
N HIS A 276 -29.87 -19.11 39.12
CA HIS A 276 -30.30 -19.86 40.30
C HIS A 276 -31.49 -19.19 40.98
N VAL A 277 -32.55 -19.96 41.25
CA VAL A 277 -33.73 -19.49 41.98
C VAL A 277 -33.56 -19.83 43.46
N VAL A 278 -33.43 -18.80 44.28
CA VAL A 278 -33.31 -18.92 45.73
C VAL A 278 -34.68 -18.75 46.37
N LYS A 279 -35.11 -19.73 47.16
CA LYS A 279 -36.36 -19.67 47.95
C LYS A 279 -36.11 -19.07 49.32
N CYS A 280 -36.77 -17.95 49.60
CA CYS A 280 -36.83 -17.37 50.93
C CYS A 280 -37.69 -18.26 51.86
N PRO A 281 -37.34 -18.38 53.16
CA PRO A 281 -38.21 -19.01 54.17
C PRO A 281 -39.60 -18.38 54.27
N CYS A 282 -39.76 -17.16 53.78
CA CYS A 282 -41.02 -16.42 53.66
C CYS A 282 -41.92 -16.88 52.49
N GLY A 283 -41.44 -17.78 51.63
CA GLY A 283 -42.19 -18.33 50.49
C GLY A 283 -41.97 -17.61 49.15
N GLU A 284 -41.22 -16.51 49.13
CA GLU A 284 -40.86 -15.79 47.90
C GLU A 284 -39.66 -16.42 47.18
N GLU A 285 -39.72 -16.47 45.86
CA GLU A 285 -38.67 -16.98 44.97
C GLU A 285 -37.94 -15.80 44.33
N TYR A 286 -36.61 -15.76 44.47
CA TYR A 286 -35.76 -14.74 43.87
C TYR A 286 -34.85 -15.38 42.82
N LYS A 287 -34.90 -14.87 41.59
CA LYS A 287 -34.03 -15.31 40.49
C LYS A 287 -32.74 -14.49 40.53
N VAL A 288 -31.62 -15.14 40.82
CA VAL A 288 -30.30 -14.53 40.82
C VAL A 288 -29.70 -14.72 39.43
N ASP A 289 -29.60 -13.64 38.68
CA ASP A 289 -28.92 -13.57 37.39
C ASP A 289 -27.65 -12.70 37.58
N LEU A 290 -26.54 -13.08 36.92
CA LEU A 290 -25.35 -12.23 36.86
C LEU A 290 -25.64 -11.08 35.89
N ILE A 291 -25.82 -9.86 36.42
CA ILE A 291 -26.09 -8.66 35.64
C ILE A 291 -24.76 -8.13 35.08
N ASP A 292 -24.73 -7.88 33.78
CA ASP A 292 -23.64 -7.18 33.11
C ASP A 292 -23.69 -5.67 33.45
N ASP A 293 -22.64 -5.14 34.07
CA ASP A 293 -22.37 -3.70 34.22
C ASP A 293 -21.67 -3.12 32.97
#